data_AF-A0A1I4R6B7-F1
#
_entry.id   AF-A0A1I4R6B7-F1
#
_cell.length_a   1.000
_cell.length_b   1.000
_cell.length_c   1.000
_cell.angle_alpha   90.00
_cell.angle_beta   90.00
_cell.angle_gamma   90.00
#
_symmetry.space_group_name_H-M   'P 1'
#
loop_
_entity.id
_entity.type
_entity.pdbx_description
1 polymer ?
#
loop_
_entity_poly.entity_id
_entity_poly.type
_entity_poly.pdbx_seq_one_letter_code
_entity_poly.pdbx_strand_id
1 'polypeptide(L)'
;MIHFLPLHPTLVYRALNEVKGNINQDTKFYKIPITNLINNKNAIYIYGKDDYLGPDAEMNEQTIQLLDMNNYEELSEIPLDTISYFKEKHKKGERFGIFQFIPHVFS
;
A
#
# COMPACT_ATOMS: atom_id res chain seq x y z
N MET A 1 -11.53 9.57 9.42
CA MET A 1 -10.24 8.92 9.13
C MET A 1 -10.10 8.85 7.62
N ILE A 2 -9.05 9.46 7.08
CA ILE A 2 -8.73 9.42 5.65
C ILE A 2 -7.52 8.51 5.46
N HIS A 3 -7.55 7.67 4.43
CA HIS A 3 -6.54 6.66 4.17
C HIS A 3 -5.68 7.10 2.99
N PHE A 4 -4.36 7.09 3.17
CA PHE A 4 -3.40 7.45 2.15
C PHE A 4 -2.40 6.34 1.88
N LEU A 5 -1.89 6.28 0.66
CA LEU A 5 -0.76 5.43 0.31
C LEU A 5 0.54 6.19 0.58
N PRO A 6 1.50 5.59 1.30
CA PRO A 6 2.82 6.18 1.51
C PRO A 6 3.74 5.92 0.31
N LEU A 7 3.20 5.99 -0.91
CA LEU A 7 3.92 5.79 -2.16
C LEU A 7 3.18 6.41 -3.35
N HIS A 8 3.92 6.64 -4.45
CA HIS A 8 3.31 7.08 -5.70
C HIS A 8 2.53 5.94 -6.37
N PRO A 9 1.24 6.10 -6.73
CA PRO A 9 0.41 5.02 -7.29
C PRO A 9 0.98 4.35 -8.56
N THR A 10 1.79 5.07 -9.35
CA THR A 10 2.52 4.51 -10.51
C THR A 10 3.33 3.27 -10.16
N LEU A 11 3.90 3.18 -8.95
CA LEU A 11 4.67 2.02 -8.52
C LEU A 11 3.79 0.76 -8.45
N VAL A 12 2.56 0.89 -7.95
CA VAL A 12 1.58 -0.22 -7.89
C VAL A 12 1.22 -0.69 -9.29
N TYR A 13 0.95 0.26 -10.19
CA TYR A 13 0.56 -0.05 -11.56
C TYR A 13 1.68 -0.69 -12.38
N ARG A 14 2.94 -0.27 -12.16
CA ARG A 14 4.10 -0.94 -12.76
C ARG A 14 4.21 -2.39 -12.29
N ALA A 15 4.14 -2.63 -10.98
CA ALA A 15 4.17 -3.99 -10.42
C ALA A 15 3.02 -4.87 -10.95
N LEU A 16 1.80 -4.32 -11.04
CA LEU A 16 0.67 -5.03 -11.63
C LEU A 16 0.88 -5.33 -13.11
N ASN A 17 1.46 -4.39 -13.87
CA ASN A 17 1.71 -4.58 -15.30
C ASN A 17 2.79 -5.64 -15.56
N GLU A 18 3.81 -5.73 -14.72
CA GLU A 18 4.81 -6.80 -14.79
C GLU A 18 4.19 -8.19 -14.60
N VAL A 19 3.07 -8.29 -13.86
CA VAL A 19 2.37 -9.56 -13.62
C VAL A 19 1.32 -9.85 -14.70
N LYS A 20 0.55 -8.85 -15.16
CA LYS A 20 -0.59 -9.04 -16.08
C LYS A 20 -0.29 -8.73 -17.55
N GLY A 21 0.74 -7.94 -17.83
CA GLY A 21 1.20 -7.60 -19.19
C GLY A 21 0.29 -6.71 -20.03
N ASN A 22 -0.85 -6.24 -19.51
CA ASN A 22 -1.88 -5.55 -20.30
C ASN A 22 -2.51 -4.32 -19.62
N ILE A 23 -1.76 -3.64 -18.74
CA ILE A 23 -2.25 -2.45 -18.07
C ILE A 23 -1.82 -1.21 -18.85
N ASN A 24 -2.74 -0.27 -19.04
CA ASN A 24 -2.46 1.00 -19.72
C ASN A 24 -1.40 1.82 -18.95
N GLN A 25 -0.24 1.99 -19.57
CA GLN A 25 0.90 2.72 -18.99
C GLN A 25 0.80 4.24 -19.09
N ASP A 26 -0.11 4.77 -19.92
CA ASP A 26 -0.34 6.22 -20.06
C ASP A 26 -1.26 6.78 -18.95
N THR A 27 -1.67 5.92 -18.01
CA THR A 27 -2.50 6.32 -16.87
C THR A 27 -1.74 7.30 -15.98
N LYS A 28 -2.32 8.50 -15.80
CA LYS A 28 -1.80 9.53 -14.91
C LYS A 28 -2.45 9.42 -13.53
N PHE A 29 -1.66 9.62 -12.49
CA PHE A 29 -2.13 9.60 -11.11
C PHE A 29 -1.89 10.94 -10.46
N TYR A 30 -2.89 11.42 -9.71
CA TYR A 30 -2.70 12.50 -8.77
C TYR A 30 -2.12 11.91 -7.48
N LYS A 31 -1.11 12.57 -6.94
CA LYS A 31 -0.53 12.25 -5.65
C LYS A 31 -0.81 13.40 -4.69
N ILE A 32 -1.33 13.07 -3.52
CA ILE A 32 -1.39 13.99 -2.38
C ILE A 32 -0.13 13.77 -1.57
N PRO A 33 0.77 14.77 -1.43
CA PRO A 33 1.95 14.63 -0.59
C PRO A 33 1.55 14.37 0.87
N ILE A 34 2.01 13.25 1.43
CA ILE A 34 1.74 12.87 2.83
C ILE A 34 2.29 13.91 3.80
N THR A 35 3.36 14.60 3.43
CA THR A 35 3.95 15.73 4.16
C THR A 35 2.98 16.88 4.44
N ASN A 36 1.91 17.02 3.65
CA ASN A 36 0.86 18.02 3.93
C ASN A 36 0.07 17.72 5.22
N LEU A 37 0.20 16.51 5.77
CA LEU A 37 -0.48 16.05 6.99
C LEU A 37 0.31 16.36 8.27
N ILE A 38 1.39 17.15 8.19
CA ILE A 38 2.29 17.44 9.32
C ILE A 38 1.59 17.98 10.58
N ASN A 39 0.46 18.67 10.43
CA ASN A 39 -0.30 19.24 11.53
C ASN A 39 -1.36 18.29 12.12
N ASN A 40 -1.47 17.07 11.59
CA ASN A 40 -2.42 16.05 12.05
C ASN A 40 -1.76 15.03 12.96
N LYS A 41 -2.58 14.28 13.70
CA LYS A 41 -2.13 13.04 14.36
C LYS A 41 -2.22 11.92 13.34
N ASN A 42 -1.07 11.47 12.86
CA ASN A 42 -1.01 10.43 11.85
C ASN A 42 -0.61 9.10 12.48
N ALA A 43 -1.15 8.01 11.92
CA ALA A 43 -0.71 6.66 12.20
C ALA A 43 -0.40 5.95 10.87
N ILE A 44 0.48 4.97 10.91
CA ILE A 44 0.76 4.09 9.78
C ILE A 44 0.44 2.65 10.17
N TYR A 45 -0.27 1.95 9.28
CA TYR A 45 -0.53 0.53 9.36
C TYR A 45 0.42 -0.21 8.43
N ILE A 46 1.31 -1.00 9.02
CA ILE A 46 2.36 -1.75 8.34
C ILE A 46 2.08 -3.22 8.61
N TYR A 47 1.59 -3.93 7.61
CA TYR A 47 1.27 -5.36 7.71
C TYR A 47 1.84 -6.13 6.53
N GLY A 48 2.42 -7.28 6.83
CA GLY A 48 2.89 -8.24 5.84
C GLY A 48 1.91 -9.39 5.65
N LYS A 49 2.31 -10.35 4.83
CA LYS A 49 1.57 -11.60 4.62
C LYS A 49 1.42 -12.40 5.92
N ASP A 50 2.45 -12.39 6.76
CA ASP A 50 2.52 -13.21 7.98
C ASP A 50 1.60 -12.68 9.10
N ASP A 51 1.33 -11.38 9.12
CA ASP A 51 0.46 -10.73 10.11
C ASP A 51 -1.02 -10.69 9.68
N TYR A 52 -1.32 -11.09 8.45
CA TYR A 52 -2.65 -10.89 7.87
C TYR A 52 -3.60 -12.04 8.16
N LEU A 53 -4.62 -11.74 8.97
CA LEU A 53 -5.62 -12.70 9.43
C LEU A 53 -6.91 -12.71 8.60
N GLY A 54 -6.97 -11.91 7.53
CA GLY A 54 -8.16 -11.75 6.68
C GLY A 54 -8.76 -10.34 6.74
N PRO A 55 -9.71 -10.02 5.84
CA PRO A 55 -10.22 -8.66 5.68
C PRO A 55 -11.14 -8.22 6.83
N ASP A 56 -11.81 -9.16 7.49
CA ASP A 56 -12.74 -8.91 8.60
C ASP A 56 -12.08 -9.11 9.98
N ALA A 57 -10.79 -9.45 10.00
CA ALA A 57 -10.05 -9.64 11.24
C ALA A 57 -9.73 -8.28 11.87
N GLU A 58 -9.72 -8.25 13.19
CA GLU A 58 -9.28 -7.09 13.95
C GLU A 58 -7.81 -6.78 13.64
N MET A 59 -7.47 -5.50 13.52
CA MET A 59 -6.11 -5.08 13.25
C MET A 59 -5.23 -5.36 14.47
N ASN A 60 -4.08 -5.99 14.26
CA ASN A 60 -3.09 -6.15 15.32
C ASN A 60 -2.51 -4.77 15.69
N GLU A 61 -2.70 -4.31 16.92
CA GLU A 61 -2.17 -3.02 17.38
C GLU A 61 -0.66 -2.85 17.17
N GLN A 62 0.11 -3.95 17.19
CA GLN A 62 1.56 -3.94 16.96
C GLN A 62 1.95 -3.55 15.53
N THR A 63 1.01 -3.70 14.58
CA THR A 63 1.19 -3.31 13.18
C THR A 63 0.80 -1.84 12.93
N ILE A 64 0.29 -1.15 13.95
CA ILE A 64 -0.09 0.27 13.88
C ILE A 64 0.93 1.09 14.68
N GLN A 65 1.51 2.09 14.05
CA GLN A 65 2.50 2.97 14.67
C GLN A 65 2.09 4.43 14.52
N LEU A 66 2.32 5.24 15.55
CA LEU A 66 2.19 6.69 15.42
C LEU A 66 3.28 7.21 14.48
N LEU A 67 2.88 8.00 13.50
CA LEU A 67 3.77 8.50 12.47
C LEU A 67 4.27 9.91 12.82
N ASP A 68 5.58 10.03 13.03
CA ASP A 68 6.25 11.33 13.12
C ASP A 68 6.55 11.85 11.72
N MET A 69 5.84 12.90 11.33
CA MET A 69 5.92 13.51 10.01
C MET A 69 7.27 14.21 9.74
N ASN A 70 8.05 14.53 10.77
CA ASN A 70 9.39 15.12 10.58
C ASN A 70 10.41 14.09 10.06
N ASN A 71 10.17 12.81 10.32
CA ASN A 71 11.02 11.70 9.92
C ASN A 71 10.35 10.81 8.85
N TYR A 72 9.26 11.29 8.24
CA TYR A 72 8.54 10.53 7.24
C TYR A 72 9.32 10.43 5.94
N GLU A 73 9.55 9.20 5.51
CA GLU A 73 10.07 8.88 4.19
C GLU A 73 9.03 8.11 3.39
N GLU A 74 8.89 8.47 2.13
CA GLU A 74 7.98 7.78 1.23
C GLU A 74 8.62 6.50 0.69
N LEU A 75 7.83 5.44 0.52
CA LEU A 75 8.32 4.21 -0.10
C LEU A 75 8.67 4.48 -1.57
N SER A 76 9.91 4.16 -1.93
CA SER A 76 10.42 4.24 -3.30
C SER A 76 10.09 3.01 -4.13
N GLU A 77 9.66 1.92 -3.49
CA GLU A 77 9.36 0.64 -4.11
C GLU A 77 8.13 -0.05 -3.50
N ILE A 78 7.62 -1.05 -4.21
CA ILE A 78 6.49 -1.87 -3.74
C ILE A 78 7.00 -2.97 -2.82
N PRO A 79 6.34 -3.22 -1.67
CA PRO A 79 6.71 -4.34 -0.80
C PRO A 79 6.71 -5.68 -1.53
N LEU A 80 7.70 -6.53 -1.23
CA LEU A 80 7.84 -7.86 -1.85
C LEU A 80 6.61 -8.75 -1.64
N ASP A 81 5.94 -8.63 -0.49
CA ASP A 81 4.70 -9.34 -0.19
C ASP A 81 3.57 -8.96 -1.14
N THR A 82 3.48 -7.68 -1.53
CA THR A 82 2.50 -7.20 -2.52
C THR A 82 2.76 -7.85 -3.88
N ILE A 83 4.03 -7.88 -4.33
CA ILE A 83 4.41 -8.51 -5.62
C ILE A 83 4.08 -10.00 -5.60
N SER A 84 4.44 -10.68 -4.51
CA SER A 84 4.19 -12.11 -4.32
C SER A 84 2.69 -12.41 -4.34
N TYR A 85 1.88 -11.58 -3.68
CA TYR A 85 0.42 -11.66 -3.70
C TYR A 85 -0.15 -11.49 -5.11
N PHE A 86 0.29 -10.50 -5.88
CA PHE A 86 -0.17 -10.31 -7.25
C PHE A 86 0.13 -11.53 -8.14
N LYS A 87 1.35 -12.07 -8.06
CA LYS A 87 1.74 -13.27 -8.81
C LYS A 87 0.90 -14.48 -8.43
N GLU A 88 0.70 -14.70 -7.13
CA GLU A 88 -0.11 -15.82 -6.62
C GLU A 88 -1.56 -15.72 -7.09
N LYS A 89 -2.19 -14.56 -6.93
CA LYS A 89 -3.60 -14.34 -7.30
C LYS A 89 -3.82 -14.36 -8.80
N HIS A 90 -2.89 -13.80 -9.58
CA HIS A 90 -2.94 -13.88 -11.03
C HIS A 90 -2.84 -15.34 -11.53
N LYS A 91 -1.91 -16.14 -10.98
CA LYS A 91 -1.78 -17.56 -11.31
C LYS A 91 -3.06 -18.36 -11.03
N LYS A 92 -3.81 -17.99 -9.98
CA LYS A 92 -5.09 -18.59 -9.61
C LYS A 92 -6.28 -18.07 -10.45
N GLY A 93 -6.10 -17.05 -11.29
CA GLY A 93 -7.18 -16.41 -12.03
C GLY A 93 -8.18 -15.66 -11.15
N GLU A 94 -7.79 -15.33 -9.91
CA GLU A 94 -8.67 -14.70 -8.93
C GLU A 94 -8.69 -13.18 -9.07
N ARG A 95 -9.77 -12.55 -8.60
CA ARG A 95 -9.77 -11.11 -8.32
C ARG A 95 -8.98 -10.84 -7.05
N PHE A 96 -8.30 -9.72 -7.00
CA PHE A 96 -7.45 -9.38 -5.87
C PHE A 96 -7.37 -7.86 -5.64
N GLY A 97 -7.14 -7.48 -4.38
CA GLY A 97 -7.00 -6.10 -3.97
C GLY A 97 -5.70 -5.49 -4.48
N ILE A 98 -5.77 -4.30 -5.06
CA ILE A 98 -4.60 -3.65 -5.68
C ILE A 98 -3.64 -3.01 -4.66
N PHE A 99 -4.03 -2.89 -3.39
CA PHE A 99 -3.23 -2.29 -2.33
C PHE A 99 -2.93 -3.26 -1.17
N GLN A 100 -3.15 -4.56 -1.38
CA GLN A 100 -2.88 -5.58 -0.37
C GLN A 100 -1.39 -5.61 -0.02
N PHE A 101 -1.08 -5.61 1.28
CA PHE A 101 0.29 -5.59 1.83
C PHE A 101 1.10 -4.33 1.50
N ILE A 102 0.44 -3.24 1.11
CA ILE A 102 1.04 -1.91 1.06
C ILE A 102 0.68 -1.21 2.38
N PRO A 103 1.65 -0.58 3.07
CA PRO A 103 1.34 0.20 4.25
C PRO A 103 0.32 1.31 3.97
N HIS A 104 -0.45 1.70 4.98
CA HIS A 104 -1.46 2.75 4.88
C HIS A 104 -1.26 3.82 5.94
N VAL A 105 -1.28 5.09 5.54
CA VAL A 105 -1.26 6.22 6.47
C VAL A 105 -2.69 6.64 6.77
N PHE A 106 -3.00 6.80 8.05
CA PHE A 106 -4.26 7.29 8.56
C PHE A 106 -4.08 8.68 9.17
N SER A 107 -4.99 9.58 8.82
CA SER A 107 -5.06 10.96 9.30
C SER A 107 -6.50 11.32 9.70
#